data_AF-A0A2P8B483-F1
#
_entry.id   AF-A0A2P8B483-F1
#
_cell.length_a   1.000
_cell.length_b   1.000
_cell.length_c   1.000
_cell.angle_alpha   90.00
_cell.angle_beta   90.00
_cell.angle_gamma   90.00
#
_symmetry.space_group_name_H-M   'P 1'
#
loop_
_entity.id
_entity.type
_entity.pdbx_description
1 polymer ?
#
loop_
_entity_poly.entity_id
_entity_poly.type
_entity_poly.pdbx_seq_one_letter_code
_entity_poly.pdbx_strand_id
1 'polypeptide(L)'
;MTLLSDGPGRARRWLALGRCHLLSWLTVLESLVGIAAVGAVLTLPVGIGFVLVTPAATALRRMSDRARGWAGRWSGVTIDPPDSLPASGAPSRPLRSMAILGAQGFWRDLAWAVVDPLVGGLLVAVPLCLVWYGAFGVLVQPFLWPVLGPDNWYAFIPVDGTVTMLAALVLGAAFVALGVLCAPQALRLHARWTRALLTAPGTPH
;
A
#
# COMPACT_ATOMS: atom_id res chain seq x y z
N MET A 1 -1.83 18.73 -35.72
CA MET A 1 -0.50 18.85 -35.08
C MET A 1 -0.72 19.35 -33.66
N THR A 2 -1.16 18.45 -32.78
CA THR A 2 -1.76 18.75 -31.47
C THR A 2 -1.10 17.87 -30.42
N LEU A 3 0.23 17.98 -30.29
CA LEU A 3 1.05 17.00 -29.54
C LEU A 3 1.88 17.58 -28.38
N LEU A 4 1.58 18.79 -27.88
CA LEU A 4 2.45 19.42 -26.86
C LEU A 4 1.79 19.95 -25.58
N SER A 5 0.49 19.73 -25.31
CA SER A 5 -0.14 20.20 -24.05
C SER A 5 -0.45 19.12 -23.01
N ASP A 6 -0.01 17.87 -23.23
CA ASP A 6 -0.34 16.72 -22.38
C ASP A 6 0.75 16.36 -21.33
N GLY A 7 1.90 17.02 -21.39
CA GLY A 7 3.09 16.75 -20.58
C GLY A 7 2.86 16.74 -19.06
N PRO A 8 2.18 17.74 -18.47
CA PRO A 8 1.97 17.78 -17.01
C PRO A 8 1.07 16.65 -16.52
N GLY A 9 0.06 16.27 -17.32
CA GLY A 9 -0.87 15.19 -16.97
C GLY A 9 -0.21 13.82 -16.99
N ARG A 10 0.62 13.55 -18.00
CA ARG A 10 1.37 12.29 -18.11
C ARG A 10 2.40 12.14 -17.00
N ALA A 11 3.19 13.18 -16.71
CA ALA A 11 4.18 13.14 -15.64
C ALA A 11 3.52 12.86 -14.27
N ARG A 12 2.37 13.48 -13.99
CA ARG A 12 1.59 13.23 -12.77
C ARG A 12 1.11 11.78 -12.64
N ARG A 13 0.72 11.12 -13.73
CA ARG A 13 0.27 9.72 -13.71
C ARG A 13 1.42 8.76 -13.42
N TRP A 14 2.58 8.97 -14.03
CA TRP A 14 3.78 8.18 -13.73
C TRP A 14 4.27 8.40 -12.30
N LEU A 15 4.24 9.64 -11.80
CA LEU A 15 4.51 9.93 -10.40
C LEU A 15 3.50 9.24 -9.46
N ALA A 16 2.23 9.15 -9.85
CA ALA A 16 1.23 8.42 -9.08
C ALA A 16 1.55 6.91 -9.03
N LEU A 17 1.98 6.31 -10.14
CA LEU A 17 2.43 4.92 -10.17
C LEU A 17 3.64 4.70 -9.25
N GLY A 18 4.62 5.61 -9.27
CA GLY A 18 5.76 5.57 -8.35
C GLY A 18 5.33 5.64 -6.88
N ARG A 19 4.32 6.45 -6.57
CA ARG A 19 3.72 6.50 -5.21
C ARG A 19 2.97 5.22 -4.86
N CYS A 20 2.27 4.58 -5.80
CA CYS A 20 1.67 3.26 -5.58
C CYS A 20 2.75 2.23 -5.23
N HIS A 21 3.89 2.25 -5.91
CA HIS A 21 5.01 1.36 -5.61
C HIS A 21 5.61 1.61 -4.22
N LEU A 22 5.78 2.87 -3.82
CA LEU A 22 6.21 3.21 -2.46
C LEU A 22 5.21 2.75 -1.40
N LEU A 23 3.90 2.88 -1.67
CA LEU A 23 2.85 2.37 -0.78
C LEU A 23 2.85 0.85 -0.69
N SER A 24 3.08 0.12 -1.79
CA SER A 24 3.16 -1.35 -1.73
C SER A 24 4.32 -1.82 -0.83
N TRP A 25 5.45 -1.11 -0.82
CA TRP A 25 6.53 -1.40 0.13
C TRP A 25 6.16 -1.04 1.56
N LEU A 26 5.43 0.08 1.75
CA LEU A 26 4.91 0.44 3.07
C LEU A 26 3.97 -0.64 3.60
N THR A 27 3.07 -1.20 2.79
CA THR A 27 2.13 -2.25 3.22
C THR A 27 2.83 -3.55 3.63
N VAL A 28 3.98 -3.88 3.01
CA VAL A 28 4.82 -5.00 3.46
C VAL A 28 5.41 -4.70 4.83
N LEU A 29 6.02 -3.52 5.01
CA LEU A 29 6.58 -3.12 6.30
C LEU A 29 5.50 -3.02 7.39
N GLU A 30 4.31 -2.56 7.02
CA GLU A 30 3.15 -2.43 7.88
C GLU A 30 2.71 -3.79 8.39
N SER A 31 2.63 -4.78 7.50
CA SER A 31 2.32 -6.16 7.88
C SER A 31 3.32 -6.70 8.90
N LEU A 32 4.62 -6.46 8.68
CA LEU A 32 5.67 -6.90 9.61
C LEU A 32 5.53 -6.23 10.99
N VAL A 33 5.27 -4.92 11.01
CA VAL A 33 5.09 -4.18 12.27
C VAL A 33 3.77 -4.56 12.97
N GLY A 34 2.70 -4.78 12.22
CA GLY A 34 1.42 -5.30 12.72
C GLY A 34 1.58 -6.67 13.36
N ILE A 35 2.26 -7.61 12.68
CA ILE A 35 2.58 -8.94 13.23
C ILE A 35 3.41 -8.81 14.50
N ALA A 36 4.44 -7.96 14.51
CA ALA A 36 5.27 -7.73 15.70
C ALA A 36 4.45 -7.15 16.87
N ALA A 37 3.52 -6.24 16.61
CA ALA A 37 2.65 -5.65 17.62
C ALA A 37 1.62 -6.66 18.16
N VAL A 38 1.00 -7.46 17.30
CA VAL A 38 0.15 -8.59 17.73
C VAL A 38 0.95 -9.56 18.59
N GLY A 39 2.15 -9.95 18.14
CA GLY A 39 3.05 -10.81 18.91
C GLY A 39 3.45 -10.23 20.26
N ALA A 40 3.70 -8.92 20.33
CA ALA A 40 3.98 -8.22 21.59
C ALA A 40 2.80 -8.30 22.57
N VAL A 41 1.57 -8.17 22.09
CA VAL A 41 0.36 -8.31 22.92
C VAL A 41 0.17 -9.76 23.37
N LEU A 42 0.29 -10.72 22.46
CA LEU A 42 0.10 -12.14 22.75
C LEU A 42 1.15 -12.71 23.73
N THR A 43 2.31 -12.09 23.83
CA THR A 43 3.39 -12.50 24.75
C THR A 43 3.35 -11.78 26.10
N LEU A 44 2.31 -11.00 26.39
CA LEU A 44 2.09 -10.40 27.72
C LEU A 44 1.97 -11.43 28.86
N PRO A 45 1.25 -12.57 28.70
CA PRO A 45 1.08 -13.55 29.80
C PRO A 45 2.41 -14.16 30.28
N VAL A 46 3.42 -14.23 29.40
CA VAL A 46 4.77 -14.72 29.71
C VAL A 46 5.76 -13.60 30.05
N GLY A 47 5.27 -12.37 30.20
CA GLY A 47 6.05 -11.19 30.61
C GLY A 47 6.86 -10.51 29.50
N ILE A 48 7.20 -11.21 28.42
CA ILE A 48 8.00 -10.67 27.30
C ILE A 48 7.29 -9.47 26.65
N GLY A 49 5.96 -9.52 26.53
CA GLY A 49 5.15 -8.46 25.93
C GLY A 49 5.35 -7.08 26.57
N PHE A 50 5.61 -7.01 27.87
CA PHE A 50 5.84 -5.73 28.56
C PHE A 50 7.11 -4.99 28.10
N VAL A 51 8.04 -5.69 27.46
CA VAL A 51 9.22 -5.08 26.83
C VAL A 51 8.92 -4.70 25.38
N LEU A 52 8.14 -5.51 24.67
CA LEU A 52 7.90 -5.37 23.23
C LEU A 52 6.78 -4.39 22.87
N VAL A 53 5.78 -4.18 23.73
CA VAL A 53 4.63 -3.32 23.43
C VAL A 53 5.05 -1.88 23.14
N THR A 54 5.98 -1.31 23.91
CA THR A 54 6.43 0.08 23.71
C THR A 54 7.11 0.31 22.35
N PRO A 55 8.15 -0.47 21.95
CA PRO A 55 8.75 -0.31 20.63
C PRO A 55 7.78 -0.64 19.49
N ALA A 56 6.92 -1.65 19.65
CA ALA A 56 5.93 -2.00 18.64
C ALA A 56 4.89 -0.88 18.43
N ALA A 57 4.34 -0.32 19.52
CA ALA A 57 3.42 0.81 19.46
C ALA A 57 4.08 2.07 18.85
N THR A 58 5.35 2.31 19.17
CA THR A 58 6.11 3.41 18.56
C THR A 58 6.30 3.21 17.06
N ALA A 59 6.60 1.98 16.63
CA ALA A 59 6.71 1.64 15.22
C ALA A 59 5.37 1.82 14.48
N LEU A 60 4.27 1.29 15.03
CA LEU A 60 2.92 1.48 14.50
C LEU A 60 2.55 2.97 14.37
N ARG A 61 2.83 3.77 15.39
CA ARG A 61 2.54 5.21 15.35
C ARG A 61 3.35 5.91 14.26
N ARG A 62 4.65 5.63 14.14
CA ARG A 62 5.50 6.19 13.08
C ARG A 62 5.05 5.81 11.68
N MET A 63 4.50 4.61 11.50
CA MET A 63 3.99 4.13 10.23
C MET A 63 2.66 4.78 9.87
N SER A 64 1.70 4.76 10.79
CA SER A 64 0.39 5.39 10.61
C SER A 64 0.53 6.90 10.37
N ASP A 65 1.42 7.61 11.09
CA ASP A 65 1.69 9.04 10.85
C ASP A 65 2.28 9.31 9.46
N ARG A 66 3.08 8.37 8.94
CA ARG A 66 3.60 8.47 7.58
C ARG A 66 2.49 8.27 6.54
N ALA A 67 1.62 7.30 6.78
CA ALA A 67 0.45 7.06 5.94
C ALA A 67 -0.48 8.29 5.94
N ARG A 68 -0.76 8.88 7.10
CA ARG A 68 -1.50 10.16 7.23
C ARG A 68 -0.84 11.28 6.42
N GLY A 69 0.47 11.45 6.57
CA GLY A 69 1.23 12.46 5.83
C GLY A 69 1.21 12.25 4.32
N TRP A 70 1.28 11.01 3.85
CA TRP A 70 1.17 10.68 2.42
C TRP A 70 -0.24 10.85 1.88
N ALA A 71 -1.27 10.47 2.64
CA ALA A 71 -2.67 10.72 2.29
C ALA A 71 -2.94 12.21 2.06
N GLY A 72 -2.42 13.08 2.95
CA GLY A 72 -2.50 14.52 2.80
C GLY A 72 -1.71 15.04 1.59
N ARG A 73 -0.41 14.73 1.50
CA ARG A 73 0.47 15.27 0.45
C ARG A 73 0.17 14.78 -0.95
N TRP A 74 -0.28 13.53 -1.11
CA TRP A 74 -0.43 12.90 -2.43
C TRP A 74 -1.86 12.88 -2.92
N SER A 75 -2.84 12.85 -2.01
CA SER A 75 -4.26 12.69 -2.33
C SER A 75 -5.15 13.80 -1.76
N GLY A 76 -4.60 14.75 -0.98
CA GLY A 76 -5.35 15.84 -0.36
C GLY A 76 -6.31 15.37 0.75
N VAL A 77 -6.14 14.14 1.25
CA VAL A 77 -7.00 13.57 2.29
C VAL A 77 -6.37 13.81 3.66
N THR A 78 -6.96 14.70 4.44
CA THR A 78 -6.54 14.97 5.82
C THR A 78 -7.07 13.88 6.74
N ILE A 79 -6.19 13.41 7.64
CA ILE A 79 -6.50 12.40 8.65
C ILE A 79 -5.91 12.94 9.96
N ASP A 80 -6.75 13.16 10.95
CA ASP A 80 -6.31 13.73 12.22
C ASP A 80 -5.39 12.77 12.97
N PRO A 81 -4.30 13.27 13.58
CA PRO A 81 -3.43 12.45 14.39
C PRO A 81 -4.15 12.03 15.69
N PRO A 82 -3.89 10.82 16.22
CA PRO A 82 -4.42 10.42 17.52
C PRO A 82 -3.67 11.15 18.64
N ASP A 83 -4.22 11.12 19.85
CA ASP A 83 -3.52 11.56 21.05
C ASP A 83 -2.13 10.94 21.17
N SER A 84 -1.20 11.69 21.76
CA SER A 84 0.17 11.24 22.00
C SER A 84 0.19 9.91 22.75
N LEU A 85 1.09 8.99 22.37
CA LEU A 85 1.24 7.73 23.09
C LEU A 85 1.52 7.99 24.58
N PRO A 86 0.78 7.37 25.50
CA PRO A 86 0.97 7.57 26.94
C PRO A 86 2.27 6.87 27.37
N ALA A 87 3.40 7.58 27.34
CA ALA A 87 4.71 6.95 27.55
C ALA A 87 5.74 7.75 28.35
N SER A 88 5.58 9.07 28.52
CA SER A 88 6.65 9.89 29.09
C SER A 88 6.72 9.89 30.63
N GLY A 89 5.65 9.56 31.35
CA GLY A 89 5.58 9.69 32.82
C GLY A 89 5.50 8.39 33.64
N ALA A 90 5.36 7.22 33.00
CA ALA A 90 5.14 5.97 33.74
C ALA A 90 6.44 5.46 34.42
N PRO A 91 6.39 5.11 35.73
CA PRO A 91 7.57 4.80 36.53
C PRO A 91 8.15 3.40 36.24
N SER A 92 7.42 2.52 35.55
CA SER A 92 7.87 1.17 35.22
C SER A 92 7.41 0.71 33.84
N ARG A 93 8.11 -0.28 33.26
CA ARG A 93 7.80 -0.86 31.94
C ARG A 93 6.39 -1.48 31.86
N PRO A 94 5.91 -2.24 32.88
CA PRO A 94 4.56 -2.78 32.85
C PRO A 94 3.48 -1.69 32.87
N LEU A 95 3.62 -0.68 33.73
CA LEU A 95 2.66 0.44 33.80
C LEU A 95 2.60 1.21 32.48
N ARG A 96 3.76 1.44 31.84
CA ARG A 96 3.82 2.06 30.51
C ARG A 96 3.09 1.23 29.45
N SER A 97 3.33 -0.08 29.42
CA SER A 97 2.67 -0.97 28.46
C SER A 97 1.17 -1.02 28.68
N MET A 98 0.71 -1.10 29.93
CA MET A 98 -0.72 -1.06 30.25
C MET A 98 -1.36 0.27 29.85
N ALA A 99 -0.67 1.40 30.05
CA ALA A 99 -1.16 2.70 29.59
C ALA A 99 -1.32 2.75 28.06
N ILE A 100 -0.37 2.19 27.30
CA ILE A 100 -0.45 2.08 25.84
C ILE A 100 -1.61 1.18 25.41
N LEU A 101 -1.78 0.02 26.05
CA LEU A 101 -2.87 -0.92 25.76
C LEU A 101 -4.25 -0.34 26.13
N GLY A 102 -4.33 0.59 27.08
CA GLY A 102 -5.55 1.31 27.39
C GLY A 102 -5.89 2.42 26.38
N ALA A 103 -4.94 2.83 25.54
CA ALA A 103 -5.15 3.91 24.59
C ALA A 103 -5.89 3.42 23.33
N GLN A 104 -7.04 4.04 23.02
CA GLN A 104 -7.79 3.72 21.80
C GLN A 104 -6.97 3.93 20.53
N GLY A 105 -6.08 4.94 20.51
CA GLY A 105 -5.18 5.21 19.40
C GLY A 105 -4.28 4.02 19.03
N PHE A 106 -3.81 3.24 20.03
CA PHE A 106 -2.98 2.06 19.77
C PHE A 106 -3.77 0.99 19.01
N TRP A 107 -4.99 0.66 19.46
CA TRP A 107 -5.82 -0.36 18.82
C TRP A 107 -6.26 0.04 17.42
N ARG A 108 -6.45 1.33 17.17
CA ARG A 108 -6.72 1.85 15.82
C ARG A 108 -5.52 1.69 14.89
N ASP A 109 -4.34 2.08 15.33
CA ASP A 109 -3.11 1.92 14.55
C ASP A 109 -2.84 0.43 14.29
N LEU A 110 -3.13 -0.45 15.26
CA LEU A 110 -3.01 -1.91 15.11
C LEU A 110 -4.04 -2.48 14.14
N ALA A 111 -5.31 -2.09 14.24
CA ALA A 111 -6.37 -2.52 13.33
C ALA A 111 -6.08 -2.07 11.90
N TRP A 112 -5.59 -0.84 11.73
CA TRP A 112 -5.10 -0.36 10.44
C TRP A 112 -3.99 -1.26 9.90
N ALA A 113 -2.94 -1.52 10.71
CA ALA A 113 -1.80 -2.35 10.32
C ALA A 113 -2.14 -3.79 9.92
N VAL A 114 -3.25 -4.33 10.44
CA VAL A 114 -3.71 -5.68 10.11
C VAL A 114 -4.59 -5.70 8.85
N VAL A 115 -5.41 -4.67 8.65
CA VAL A 115 -6.46 -4.70 7.60
C VAL A 115 -6.02 -3.94 6.32
N ASP A 116 -5.25 -2.86 6.43
CA ASP A 116 -4.79 -2.09 5.27
C ASP A 116 -3.97 -2.92 4.27
N PRO A 117 -3.06 -3.83 4.67
CA PRO A 117 -2.32 -4.64 3.70
C PRO A 117 -3.23 -5.46 2.77
N LEU A 118 -4.41 -5.87 3.25
CA LEU A 118 -5.39 -6.59 2.44
C LEU A 118 -6.15 -5.63 1.51
N VAL A 119 -6.74 -4.56 2.02
CA VAL A 119 -7.59 -3.69 1.18
C VAL A 119 -6.78 -2.57 0.54
N GLY A 120 -6.09 -1.78 1.35
CA GLY A 120 -5.22 -0.69 0.92
C GLY A 120 -4.05 -1.17 0.06
N GLY A 121 -3.43 -2.30 0.41
CA GLY A 121 -2.37 -2.95 -0.36
C GLY A 121 -2.84 -3.43 -1.72
N LEU A 122 -3.99 -4.13 -1.79
CA LEU A 122 -4.56 -4.55 -3.07
C LEU A 122 -4.90 -3.36 -3.97
N LEU A 123 -5.46 -2.28 -3.42
CA LEU A 123 -5.79 -1.07 -4.19
C LEU A 123 -4.56 -0.49 -4.89
N VAL A 124 -3.41 -0.41 -4.21
CA VAL A 124 -2.17 0.14 -4.80
C VAL A 124 -1.41 -0.88 -5.65
N ALA A 125 -1.63 -2.18 -5.43
CA ALA A 125 -1.04 -3.26 -6.22
C ALA A 125 -1.65 -3.38 -7.62
N VAL A 126 -2.96 -3.17 -7.77
CA VAL A 126 -3.67 -3.27 -9.08
C VAL A 126 -2.97 -2.51 -10.22
N PRO A 127 -2.69 -1.20 -10.12
CA PRO A 127 -2.01 -0.48 -11.19
C PRO A 127 -0.59 -0.99 -11.45
N LEU A 128 0.11 -1.50 -10.43
CA LEU A 128 1.45 -2.08 -10.58
C LEU A 128 1.40 -3.43 -11.31
N CYS A 129 0.46 -4.30 -10.95
CA CYS A 129 0.24 -5.58 -11.62
C CYS A 129 -0.07 -5.37 -13.10
N LEU A 130 -0.95 -4.42 -13.42
CA LEU A 130 -1.26 -4.06 -14.81
C LEU A 130 -0.03 -3.58 -15.58
N VAL A 131 0.77 -2.69 -14.99
CA VAL A 131 1.98 -2.18 -15.65
C VAL A 131 3.03 -3.26 -15.82
N TRP A 132 3.30 -4.06 -14.79
CA TRP A 132 4.32 -5.10 -14.84
C TRP A 132 3.94 -6.23 -15.80
N TYR A 133 2.69 -6.69 -15.73
CA TYR A 133 2.17 -7.70 -16.65
C TYR A 133 2.06 -7.17 -18.08
N GLY A 134 1.65 -5.91 -18.25
CA GLY A 134 1.66 -5.21 -19.53
C GLY A 134 3.06 -5.09 -20.13
N ALA A 135 4.04 -4.71 -19.32
CA ALA A 135 5.44 -4.61 -19.72
C ALA A 135 6.01 -5.96 -20.15
N PHE A 136 5.63 -7.06 -19.51
CA PHE A 136 5.97 -8.40 -19.98
C PHE A 136 5.44 -8.65 -21.42
N GLY A 137 4.19 -8.30 -21.70
CA GLY A 137 3.62 -8.39 -23.05
C GLY A 137 4.37 -7.57 -24.09
N VAL A 138 4.79 -6.35 -23.72
CA VAL A 138 5.48 -5.42 -24.62
C VAL A 138 6.95 -5.77 -24.84
N LEU A 139 7.64 -6.20 -23.78
CA LEU A 139 9.11 -6.36 -23.78
C LEU A 139 9.56 -7.79 -24.00
N VAL A 140 8.71 -8.79 -23.76
CA VAL A 140 9.07 -10.21 -23.89
C VAL A 140 8.48 -10.80 -25.15
N GLN A 141 7.18 -10.62 -25.39
CA GLN A 141 6.50 -11.33 -26.48
C GLN A 141 7.11 -11.03 -27.86
N PRO A 142 7.45 -9.79 -28.25
CA PRO A 142 8.03 -9.53 -29.57
C PRO A 142 9.39 -10.18 -29.84
N PHE A 143 10.15 -10.50 -28.79
CA PHE A 143 11.53 -10.96 -28.91
C PHE A 143 11.70 -12.44 -28.58
N LEU A 144 10.90 -12.96 -27.65
CA LEU A 144 11.12 -14.28 -27.06
C LEU A 144 9.98 -15.27 -27.36
N TRP A 145 8.86 -14.88 -27.98
CA TRP A 145 7.76 -15.82 -28.22
C TRP A 145 8.16 -17.14 -28.92
N PRO A 146 9.11 -17.19 -29.89
CA PRO A 146 9.44 -18.45 -30.56
C PRO A 146 10.17 -19.45 -29.64
N VAL A 147 10.78 -18.97 -28.54
CA VAL A 147 11.55 -19.81 -27.61
C VAL A 147 10.77 -20.15 -26.33
N LEU A 148 9.60 -19.54 -26.10
CA LEU A 148 8.76 -19.79 -24.92
C LEU A 148 7.95 -21.10 -25.02
N GLY A 149 7.96 -21.76 -26.18
CA GLY A 149 7.32 -23.04 -26.39
C GLY A 149 5.81 -22.95 -26.66
N PRO A 150 5.15 -24.09 -26.92
CA PRO A 150 3.73 -24.15 -27.33
C PRO A 150 2.74 -23.74 -26.23
N ASP A 151 3.17 -23.76 -24.95
CA ASP A 151 2.36 -23.37 -23.80
C ASP A 151 2.50 -21.88 -23.44
N ASN A 152 3.03 -21.05 -24.35
CA ASN A 152 3.17 -19.61 -24.15
C ASN A 152 1.80 -18.92 -24.27
N TRP A 153 1.22 -18.55 -23.14
CA TRP A 153 -0.01 -17.77 -23.06
C TRP A 153 0.26 -16.37 -22.51
N TYR A 154 -0.26 -15.37 -23.21
CA TYR A 154 -0.34 -14.00 -22.71
C TYR A 154 -1.79 -13.64 -22.41
N ALA A 155 -2.12 -13.56 -21.13
CA ALA A 155 -3.49 -13.52 -20.61
C ALA A 155 -4.31 -14.70 -21.14
N PHE A 156 -5.17 -14.44 -22.12
CA PHE A 156 -6.02 -15.40 -22.80
C PHE A 156 -5.62 -15.61 -24.27
N ILE A 157 -4.49 -15.05 -24.70
CA ILE A 157 -3.98 -15.15 -26.07
C ILE A 157 -2.90 -16.25 -26.09
N PRO A 158 -3.13 -17.39 -26.75
CA PRO A 158 -2.04 -18.31 -27.07
C PRO A 158 -1.13 -17.66 -28.10
N VAL A 159 0.17 -17.57 -27.81
CA VAL A 159 1.14 -16.87 -28.66
C VAL A 159 1.99 -17.88 -29.41
N ASP A 160 1.51 -18.26 -30.60
CA ASP A 160 2.04 -19.28 -31.49
C ASP A 160 2.50 -18.75 -32.86
N GLY A 161 2.32 -17.46 -33.12
CA GLY A 161 2.64 -16.84 -34.40
C GLY A 161 2.74 -15.32 -34.32
N THR A 162 3.10 -14.70 -35.44
CA THR A 162 3.30 -13.24 -35.50
C THR A 162 2.02 -12.46 -35.18
N VAL A 163 0.85 -12.91 -35.64
CA VAL A 163 -0.43 -12.23 -35.40
C VAL A 163 -0.81 -12.27 -33.92
N THR A 164 -0.70 -13.43 -33.28
CA THR A 164 -0.99 -13.62 -31.85
C THR A 164 0.04 -12.91 -30.97
N MET A 165 1.30 -12.85 -31.39
CA MET A 165 2.32 -12.00 -30.75
C MET A 165 1.98 -10.51 -30.84
N LEU A 166 1.56 -10.01 -32.01
CA LEU A 166 1.15 -8.61 -32.17
C LEU A 166 -0.07 -8.29 -31.32
N ALA A 167 -1.02 -9.22 -31.21
CA ALA A 167 -2.17 -9.09 -30.32
C ALA A 167 -1.73 -9.01 -28.84
N ALA A 168 -0.78 -9.84 -28.41
CA ALA A 168 -0.20 -9.79 -27.06
C ALA A 168 0.54 -8.48 -26.78
N LEU A 169 1.29 -7.96 -27.76
CA LEU A 169 1.96 -6.66 -27.68
C LEU A 169 0.95 -5.52 -27.49
N VAL A 170 -0.12 -5.48 -28.30
CA VAL A 170 -1.17 -4.47 -28.20
C VAL A 170 -1.91 -4.57 -26.86
N LEU A 171 -2.26 -5.79 -26.43
CA LEU A 171 -2.91 -6.01 -25.14
C LEU A 171 -2.00 -5.59 -23.98
N GLY A 172 -0.70 -5.90 -24.05
CA GLY A 172 0.27 -5.49 -23.05
C GLY A 172 0.41 -3.97 -22.97
N ALA A 173 0.47 -3.29 -24.11
CA ALA A 173 0.45 -1.83 -24.16
C ALA A 173 -0.84 -1.24 -23.55
N ALA A 174 -1.98 -1.89 -23.79
CA ALA A 174 -3.25 -1.51 -23.17
C ALA A 174 -3.25 -1.68 -21.65
N PHE A 175 -2.68 -2.76 -21.11
CA PHE A 175 -2.52 -2.95 -19.67
C PHE A 175 -1.58 -1.91 -19.04
N VAL A 176 -0.44 -1.59 -19.68
CA VAL A 176 0.44 -0.50 -19.21
C VAL A 176 -0.32 0.82 -19.16
N ALA A 177 -1.03 1.17 -20.24
CA ALA A 177 -1.82 2.39 -20.29
C ALA A 177 -2.88 2.43 -19.20
N LEU A 178 -3.63 1.34 -19.01
CA LEU A 178 -4.67 1.23 -18.00
C LEU A 178 -4.10 1.37 -16.58
N GLY A 179 -2.98 0.71 -16.27
CA GLY A 179 -2.34 0.81 -14.96
C GLY A 179 -1.88 2.24 -14.64
N VAL A 180 -1.28 2.93 -15.61
CA VAL A 180 -0.88 4.35 -15.47
C VAL A 180 -2.09 5.28 -15.32
N LEU A 181 -3.19 5.00 -16.03
CA LEU A 181 -4.44 5.78 -15.93
C LEU A 181 -5.14 5.58 -14.58
N CYS A 182 -5.13 4.37 -14.04
CA CYS A 182 -5.80 4.01 -12.79
C CYS A 182 -5.01 4.45 -11.53
N ALA A 183 -3.68 4.59 -11.61
CA ALA A 183 -2.83 4.88 -10.44
C ALA A 183 -3.30 6.10 -9.59
N PRO A 184 -3.68 7.26 -10.16
CA PRO A 184 -4.17 8.38 -9.35
C PRO A 184 -5.49 8.11 -8.62
N GLN A 185 -6.38 7.29 -9.20
CA GLN A 185 -7.61 6.87 -8.52
C GLN A 185 -7.32 5.88 -7.41
N ALA A 186 -6.43 4.91 -7.64
CA ALA A 186 -5.98 3.97 -6.61
C ALA A 186 -5.41 4.68 -5.38
N LEU A 187 -4.54 5.70 -5.57
CA LEU A 187 -4.01 6.51 -4.46
C LEU A 187 -5.09 7.24 -3.66
N ARG A 188 -6.13 7.75 -4.32
CA ARG A 188 -7.24 8.44 -3.64
C ARG A 188 -8.11 7.45 -2.87
N LEU A 189 -8.36 6.27 -3.43
CA LEU A 189 -9.11 5.20 -2.75
C LEU A 189 -8.34 4.69 -1.54
N HIS A 190 -7.04 4.41 -1.69
CA HIS A 190 -6.17 4.03 -0.58
C HIS A 190 -6.18 5.09 0.53
N ALA A 191 -6.01 6.38 0.19
CA ALA A 191 -6.04 7.45 1.19
C ALA A 191 -7.39 7.56 1.94
N ARG A 192 -8.52 7.35 1.25
CA ARG A 192 -9.84 7.31 1.88
C ARG A 192 -10.02 6.09 2.77
N TRP A 193 -9.50 4.94 2.34
CA TRP A 193 -9.48 3.71 3.12
C TRP A 193 -8.68 3.88 4.41
N THR A 194 -7.45 4.38 4.31
CA THR A 194 -6.60 4.74 5.46
C THR A 194 -7.32 5.73 6.39
N ARG A 195 -8.00 6.74 5.85
CA ARG A 195 -8.81 7.68 6.64
C ARG A 195 -9.91 6.97 7.42
N ALA A 196 -10.65 6.07 6.80
CA ALA A 196 -11.72 5.33 7.47
C ALA A 196 -11.20 4.51 8.66
N LEU A 197 -10.02 3.89 8.53
CA LEU A 197 -9.41 3.09 9.58
C LEU A 197 -8.72 3.93 10.67
N LEU A 198 -8.21 5.13 10.35
CA LEU A 198 -7.42 5.94 11.27
C LEU A 198 -8.15 7.13 11.91
N THR A 199 -9.32 7.55 11.40
CA THR A 199 -10.15 8.63 11.99
C THR A 199 -11.05 8.15 13.13
N ALA A 200 -10.96 8.79 14.31
CA ALA A 200 -11.87 8.57 15.44
C ALA A 200 -13.36 8.61 14.98
N PRO A 201 -14.24 7.69 15.41
CA PRO A 201 -15.68 7.92 15.28
C PRO A 201 -15.97 9.18 16.11
N GLY A 202 -16.51 10.22 15.48
CA GLY A 202 -16.43 11.58 16.00
C GLY A 202 -16.92 11.73 17.43
N THR A 203 -16.22 12.55 18.20
CA THR A 203 -16.92 13.54 19.02
C THR A 203 -17.59 14.50 18.05
N PRO A 204 -18.93 14.63 18.04
CA PRO A 204 -19.60 15.63 17.22
C PRO A 204 -19.10 17.02 17.62
N HIS A 205 -18.72 17.82 16.61
CA HIS A 205 -18.60 19.28 16.75
C HIS A 205 -19.98 19.92 16.69
#